data_AF-A0A561B7N3-F1
#
_entry.id   AF-A0A561B7N3-F1
#
_cell.length_a   1.000
_cell.length_b   1.000
_cell.length_c   1.000
_cell.angle_alpha   90.00
_cell.angle_beta   90.00
_cell.angle_gamma   90.00
#
_symmetry.space_group_name_H-M   'P 1'
#
loop_
_entity.id
_entity.type
_entity.pdbx_description
1 polymer ?
#
loop_
_entity_poly.entity_id
_entity_poly.type
_entity_poly.pdbx_seq_one_letter_code
_entity_poly.pdbx_strand_id
1 'polypeptide(L)'
;MVDGYEVWVHGAAADDDVLKRLVTGTICPVEEHDGPCEVPWSLTLTADSALVLALYCMPGQAEEIADRVRRVVGDRVVVVRRGREDGFGDLRTQYEIESRA
;
A
#
# COMPACT_ATOMS: atom_id res chain seq x y z
N MET A 1 16.95 -5.18 1.94
CA MET A 1 16.86 -4.09 2.94
C MET A 1 15.44 -3.58 2.88
N VAL A 2 14.83 -3.33 4.04
CA VAL A 2 13.48 -2.74 4.12
C VAL A 2 13.55 -1.31 3.60
N ASP A 3 12.57 -0.92 2.79
CA ASP A 3 12.47 0.44 2.27
C ASP A 3 11.03 0.82 1.90
N GLY A 4 10.82 2.07 1.50
CA GLY A 4 9.57 2.58 0.96
C GLY A 4 9.31 2.13 -0.47
N TYR A 5 8.15 1.52 -0.70
CA TYR A 5 7.62 1.14 -1.99
C TYR A 5 6.23 1.74 -2.18
N GLU A 6 5.87 1.99 -3.43
CA GLU A 6 4.56 2.50 -3.81
C GLU A 6 3.95 1.58 -4.85
N VAL A 7 2.71 1.16 -4.62
CA VAL A 7 1.88 0.44 -5.58
C VAL A 7 0.84 1.41 -6.12
N TRP A 8 0.95 1.72 -7.40
CA TRP A 8 0.13 2.70 -8.12
C TRP A 8 -0.96 1.96 -8.88
N VAL A 9 -2.22 2.24 -8.58
CA VAL A 9 -3.39 1.75 -9.32
C VAL A 9 -3.98 2.92 -10.10
N HIS A 10 -3.86 2.89 -11.42
CA HIS A 10 -4.36 3.95 -12.29
C HIS A 10 -5.84 3.78 -12.63
N GLY A 11 -6.51 4.90 -12.92
CA GLY A 11 -7.93 4.91 -13.32
C GLY A 11 -8.89 4.87 -12.13
N ALA A 12 -8.50 5.46 -11.01
CA ALA A 12 -9.32 5.67 -9.83
C ALA A 12 -10.12 6.98 -9.97
N ALA A 13 -11.44 6.95 -9.81
CA ALA A 13 -12.19 8.20 -9.67
C ALA A 13 -11.80 8.94 -8.38
N ALA A 14 -12.04 10.26 -8.33
CA ALA A 14 -11.71 11.12 -7.19
C ALA A 14 -12.32 10.66 -5.84
N ASP A 15 -13.38 9.84 -5.89
CA ASP A 15 -14.06 9.27 -4.72
C ASP A 15 -14.30 7.76 -4.90
N ASP A 16 -13.34 7.03 -5.48
CA ASP A 16 -13.48 5.58 -5.72
C ASP A 16 -13.31 4.76 -4.43
N ASP A 17 -14.31 4.85 -3.54
CA ASP A 17 -14.34 4.14 -2.25
C ASP A 17 -14.42 2.63 -2.41
N VAL A 18 -14.94 2.14 -3.54
CA VAL A 18 -14.91 0.71 -3.88
C VAL A 18 -13.47 0.28 -4.10
N LEU A 19 -12.72 1.01 -4.91
CA LEU A 19 -11.31 0.70 -5.15
C LEU A 19 -10.47 0.81 -3.87
N LYS A 20 -10.70 1.84 -3.05
CA LYS A 20 -10.02 1.98 -1.75
C LYS A 20 -10.25 0.76 -0.86
N ARG A 21 -11.50 0.32 -0.71
CA ARG A 21 -11.84 -0.87 0.09
C ARG A 21 -11.22 -2.15 -0.47
N LEU A 22 -11.25 -2.33 -1.79
CA LEU A 22 -10.63 -3.48 -2.44
C LEU A 22 -9.13 -3.54 -2.16
N VAL A 23 -8.42 -2.42 -2.34
CA VAL A 23 -6.97 -2.35 -2.12
C VAL A 23 -6.62 -2.53 -0.64
N THR A 24 -7.29 -1.83 0.28
CA THR A 24 -7.06 -1.99 1.72
C THR A 24 -7.31 -3.43 2.19
N GLY A 25 -8.37 -4.08 1.68
CA GLY A 25 -8.67 -5.47 2.00
C GLY A 25 -7.58 -6.47 1.59
N THR A 26 -6.67 -6.11 0.67
CA THR A 26 -5.54 -6.98 0.29
C THR A 26 -4.41 -7.01 1.31
N ILE A 27 -4.26 -5.93 2.08
CA ILE A 27 -3.16 -5.75 3.05
C ILE A 27 -3.63 -5.88 4.50
N CYS A 28 -4.89 -5.55 4.75
CA CYS A 28 -5.55 -5.55 6.03
C CYS A 28 -6.93 -6.20 5.85
N PRO A 29 -7.01 -7.55 5.83
CA PRO A 29 -8.25 -8.26 5.51
C PRO A 29 -9.33 -8.13 6.60
N VAL A 30 -9.01 -7.57 7.76
CA VAL A 30 -9.94 -7.32 8.87
C VAL A 30 -9.90 -5.83 9.16
N GLU A 31 -10.93 -5.06 8.79
CA GLU A 31 -10.96 -3.59 8.99
C GLU A 31 -10.73 -3.15 10.45
N GLU A 32 -10.99 -4.05 11.42
CA GLU A 32 -10.95 -3.77 12.86
C GLU A 32 -9.89 -4.59 13.62
N HIS A 33 -8.80 -5.05 12.98
CA HIS A 33 -7.76 -5.76 13.73
C HIS A 33 -6.83 -4.80 14.47
N ASP A 34 -6.57 -5.12 15.74
CA ASP A 34 -5.68 -4.36 16.64
C ASP A 34 -4.19 -4.67 16.37
N GLY A 35 -3.77 -4.58 15.09
CA GLY A 35 -2.38 -4.66 14.63
C GLY A 35 -1.55 -5.88 15.08
N PRO A 36 -0.25 -5.91 14.71
CA PRO A 36 0.32 -5.19 13.57
C PRO A 36 -0.16 -5.79 12.22
N CYS A 37 -0.19 -4.96 11.18
CA CYS A 37 -0.41 -5.43 9.80
C CYS A 37 0.79 -6.24 9.30
N GLU A 38 0.63 -6.94 8.16
CA GLU A 38 1.74 -7.70 7.53
C GLU A 38 2.96 -6.81 7.26
N VAL A 39 2.72 -5.55 6.87
CA VAL A 39 3.72 -4.48 6.71
C VAL A 39 3.07 -3.14 7.06
N PRO A 40 3.81 -2.10 7.48
CA PRO A 40 3.28 -0.74 7.60
C PRO A 40 2.88 -0.18 6.23
N TRP A 41 1.70 0.43 6.16
CA TRP A 41 1.13 0.94 4.92
C TRP A 41 0.30 2.20 5.11
N SER A 42 0.15 2.97 4.03
CA SER A 42 -0.80 4.08 3.93
C SER A 42 -1.38 4.17 2.53
N LEU A 43 -2.55 4.77 2.40
CA LEU A 43 -3.27 4.86 1.13
C LEU A 43 -3.58 6.32 0.80
N THR A 44 -3.17 6.76 -0.40
CA THR A 44 -3.37 8.13 -0.88
C THR A 44 -4.00 8.11 -2.27
N LEU A 45 -4.97 8.97 -2.52
CA LEU A 45 -5.52 9.20 -3.86
C LEU A 45 -4.89 10.47 -4.45
N THR A 46 -4.29 10.37 -5.62
CA THR A 46 -3.62 11.49 -6.29
C THR A 46 -4.60 12.30 -7.15
N ALA A 47 -4.22 13.54 -7.46
CA ALA A 47 -4.97 14.38 -8.40
C ALA A 47 -5.08 13.76 -9.81
N ASP A 48 -4.10 12.95 -10.22
CA ASP A 48 -4.07 12.26 -11.50
C ASP A 48 -4.91 10.96 -11.53
N SER A 49 -5.88 10.82 -10.61
CA SER A 49 -6.78 9.66 -10.59
C SER A 49 -6.01 8.34 -10.42
N ALA A 50 -4.96 8.34 -9.59
CA ALA A 50 -4.22 7.14 -9.21
C ALA A 50 -4.33 6.91 -7.70
N LEU A 51 -4.71 5.69 -7.33
CA LEU A 51 -4.68 5.27 -5.93
C LEU A 51 -3.31 4.69 -5.63
N VAL A 52 -2.63 5.24 -4.63
CA VAL A 52 -1.26 4.89 -4.26
C VAL A 52 -1.26 4.25 -2.88
N LEU A 53 -0.88 2.98 -2.84
CA LEU A 53 -0.60 2.24 -1.63
C LEU A 53 0.89 2.34 -1.33
N ALA A 54 1.25 3.13 -0.32
CA ALA A 54 2.62 3.21 0.17
C ALA A 54 2.88 2.08 1.19
N LEU A 55 4.02 1.41 1.06
CA LEU A 55 4.42 0.25 1.83
C LEU A 55 5.83 0.47 2.36
N TYR A 56 6.10 0.14 3.62
CA TYR A 56 7.48 0.11 4.15
C TYR A 56 7.88 -1.32 4.48
N CYS A 57 8.57 -1.98 3.54
CA CYS A 57 8.75 -3.44 3.56
C CYS A 57 9.98 -3.89 2.76
N MET A 58 10.22 -5.21 2.70
CA MET A 58 11.21 -5.78 1.79
C MET A 58 10.69 -5.77 0.34
N PRO A 59 11.56 -5.64 -0.69
CA PRO A 59 11.13 -5.60 -2.09
C PRO A 59 10.24 -6.77 -2.53
N GLY A 60 10.50 -7.98 -2.03
CA GLY A 60 9.67 -9.16 -2.33
C GLY A 60 8.24 -9.03 -1.81
N GLN A 61 8.06 -8.44 -0.62
CA GLN A 61 6.73 -8.22 -0.04
C GLN A 61 5.94 -7.17 -0.83
N ALA A 62 6.60 -6.11 -1.31
CA ALA A 62 5.96 -5.10 -2.16
C ALA A 62 5.39 -5.72 -3.45
N GLU A 63 6.14 -6.61 -4.10
CA GLU A 63 5.66 -7.32 -5.29
C GLU A 63 4.53 -8.31 -4.97
N GLU A 64 4.62 -9.05 -3.87
CA GLU A 64 3.56 -9.96 -3.44
C GLU A 64 2.25 -9.22 -3.17
N ILE A 65 2.31 -8.08 -2.48
CA ILE A 65 1.16 -7.22 -2.22
C ILE A 65 0.62 -6.65 -3.55
N ALA A 66 1.50 -6.18 -4.44
CA ALA A 66 1.08 -5.70 -5.74
C ALA A 66 0.37 -6.77 -6.58
N ASP A 67 0.81 -8.02 -6.51
CA ASP A 67 0.12 -9.14 -7.15
C ASP A 67 -1.25 -9.41 -6.54
N ARG A 68 -1.42 -9.26 -5.22
CA ARG A 68 -2.76 -9.32 -4.59
C ARG A 68 -3.64 -8.17 -5.09
N VAL A 69 -3.11 -6.95 -5.15
CA VAL A 69 -3.81 -5.77 -5.68
C VAL A 69 -4.26 -6.00 -7.12
N ARG A 70 -3.36 -6.46 -8.01
CA ARG A 70 -3.69 -6.77 -9.42
C ARG A 70 -4.89 -7.72 -9.55
N ARG A 71 -5.01 -8.72 -8.68
CA ARG A 71 -6.11 -9.69 -8.70
C ARG A 71 -7.47 -9.09 -8.35
N VAL A 72 -7.50 -8.02 -7.54
CA VAL A 72 -8.78 -7.43 -7.06
C VAL A 72 -9.21 -6.20 -7.84
N VAL A 73 -8.27 -5.49 -8.48
CA VAL A 73 -8.58 -4.22 -9.21
C VAL A 73 -8.98 -4.43 -10.68
N GLY A 74 -8.94 -5.67 -11.16
CA GLY A 74 -9.32 -6.05 -12.53
C GLY A 74 -8.29 -5.60 -13.58
N ASP A 75 -8.77 -5.13 -14.74
CA ASP A 75 -7.92 -4.72 -15.87
C ASP A 75 -7.18 -3.38 -15.67
N ARG A 76 -7.21 -2.81 -14.46
CA ARG A 76 -6.51 -1.56 -14.16
C ARG A 76 -5.00 -1.76 -14.19
N VAL A 77 -4.29 -0.72 -14.64
CA VAL A 77 -2.83 -0.71 -14.66
C VAL A 77 -2.30 -0.56 -13.24
N VAL A 78 -1.48 -1.53 -12.81
CA VAL A 78 -0.82 -1.54 -11.49
C VAL A 78 0.69 -1.50 -11.66
N VAL A 79 1.33 -0.45 -11.13
CA VAL A 79 2.78 -0.23 -11.21
C VAL A 79 3.39 -0.24 -9.81
N VAL A 80 4.46 -1.01 -9.63
CA VAL A 80 5.26 -0.99 -8.41
C VAL A 80 6.50 -0.14 -8.65
N ARG A 81 6.82 0.73 -7.70
CA ARG A 81 8.07 1.48 -7.73
C ARG A 81 8.62 1.67 -6.33
N ARG A 82 9.93 1.91 -6.25
CA ARG A 82 10.54 2.39 -5.01
C ARG A 82 10.10 3.84 -4.78
N GLY A 83 9.62 4.13 -3.58
CA GLY A 83 9.24 5.47 -3.18
C GLY A 83 10.44 6.36 -2.89
N ARG A 84 10.21 7.67 -2.75
CA ARG A 84 11.26 8.60 -2.30
C ARG A 84 11.40 8.50 -0.78
N GLU A 85 12.63 8.45 -0.27
CA GLU A 85 12.92 8.18 1.14
C GLU A 85 12.23 9.15 2.13
N ASP A 86 11.98 10.39 1.71
CA ASP A 86 11.33 11.44 2.49
C ASP A 86 9.82 11.25 2.67
N GLY A 87 9.18 10.40 1.86
CA GLY A 87 7.73 10.14 1.93
C GLY A 87 7.29 9.08 2.95
N PHE A 88 8.22 8.42 3.64
CA PHE A 88 7.93 7.20 4.43
C PHE A 88 8.24 7.36 5.92
N GLY A 89 8.45 8.58 6.42
CA GLY A 89 8.84 8.83 7.82
C GLY A 89 7.89 8.17 8.84
N ASP A 90 6.58 8.31 8.64
CA ASP A 90 5.57 7.73 9.54
C ASP A 90 5.57 6.19 9.46
N LEU A 91 5.64 5.62 8.25
CA LEU A 91 5.67 4.18 8.04
C LEU A 91 6.95 3.53 8.57
N ARG A 92 8.11 4.21 8.44
CA ARG A 92 9.36 3.80 9.06
C ARG A 92 9.24 3.81 10.58
N THR A 93 8.67 4.86 11.15
CA THR A 93 8.45 4.96 12.60
C THR A 93 7.56 3.82 13.10
N GLN A 94 6.47 3.53 12.40
CA GLN A 94 5.60 2.39 12.72
C GLN A 94 6.36 1.05 12.64
N TYR A 95 7.12 0.82 11.56
CA TYR A 95 7.95 -0.39 11.42
C TYR A 95 8.91 -0.55 12.60
N GLU A 96 9.56 0.52 13.04
CA GLU A 96 10.50 0.50 14.17
C GLU A 96 9.82 0.22 15.51
N ILE A 97 8.58 0.68 15.71
CA ILE A 97 7.79 0.39 16.93
C ILE A 97 7.36 -1.08 16.91
N GLU A 98 6.78 -1.54 15.81
CA GLU A 98 6.22 -2.90 15.68
C GLU A 98 7.30 -3.99 15.63
N SER A 99 8.48 -3.70 15.06
CA SER A 99 9.62 -4.65 15.03
C SER A 99 10.37 -4.80 16.35
N ARG A 100 10.06 -3.95 17.34
CA ARG A 100 10.66 -3.98 18.68
C ARG A 100 9.73 -4.58 19.75
N ALA A 101 8.46 -4.81 19.40
CA ALA A 101 7.47 -5.45 20.27
C ALA A 101 7.64 -6.97 20.26
#